data_AF-A0A8S0FPG0-F1
#
_entry.id   AF-A0A8S0FPG0-F1
#
_cell.length_a   1.000
_cell.length_b   1.000
_cell.length_c   1.000
_cell.angle_alpha   90.00
_cell.angle_beta   90.00
_cell.angle_gamma   90.00
#
_symmetry.space_group_name_H-M   'P 1'
#
loop_
_entity.id
_entity.type
_entity.pdbx_description
1 polymer ?
#
loop_
_entity_poly.entity_id
_entity_poly.type
_entity_poly.pdbx_seq_one_letter_code
_entity_poly.pdbx_strand_id
1 'polypeptide(L)'
;MVEMGKYDNHLLEDYTEEEFKQMDTFIDHDRDMTFSYAAVKQLEGKYLVQNRVTGEIYESAQFLYILVAACLFSNYPRETRLQYVKRFYDAVSTFKISLPTPIMSGVRTPTRQFSSCVLIECGDSLDSISAHEVEH
;
A
#
# COMPACT_ATOMS: atom_id res chain seq x y z
N MET A 1 -8.90 -4.86 -11.26
CA MET A 1 -7.58 -4.70 -10.60
C MET A 1 -6.95 -6.03 -10.18
N VAL A 2 -7.67 -6.87 -9.42
CA VAL A 2 -7.19 -8.22 -9.05
C VAL A 2 -7.04 -9.11 -10.29
N GLU A 3 -8.05 -9.18 -11.16
CA GLU A 3 -7.98 -9.91 -12.44
C GLU A 3 -6.85 -9.43 -13.37
N MET A 4 -6.45 -8.16 -13.24
CA MET A 4 -5.35 -7.56 -14.01
C MET A 4 -3.97 -7.81 -13.37
N GLY A 5 -3.92 -8.56 -12.25
CA GLY A 5 -2.71 -8.84 -11.48
C GLY A 5 -2.09 -7.61 -10.81
N LYS A 6 -2.86 -6.53 -10.61
CA LYS A 6 -2.35 -5.26 -10.06
C LYS A 6 -2.55 -5.17 -8.54
N TYR A 7 -3.64 -5.74 -8.04
CA TYR A 7 -3.86 -5.93 -6.60
C TYR A 7 -3.74 -7.41 -6.25
N ASP A 8 -3.40 -7.67 -4.99
CA ASP A 8 -3.28 -9.04 -4.49
C ASP A 8 -4.67 -9.66 -4.23
N ASN A 9 -4.80 -10.95 -4.55
CA ASN A 9 -6.05 -11.71 -4.49
C ASN A 9 -6.61 -11.80 -3.07
N HIS A 10 -5.75 -11.77 -2.04
CA HIS A 10 -6.19 -11.91 -0.65
C HIS A 10 -7.18 -10.81 -0.23
N LEU A 11 -7.19 -9.66 -0.89
CA LEU A 11 -8.19 -8.62 -0.65
C LEU A 11 -9.62 -9.13 -0.86
N LEU A 12 -9.84 -9.99 -1.86
CA LEU A 12 -11.16 -10.60 -2.15
C LEU A 12 -11.44 -11.83 -1.30
N GLU A 13 -10.41 -12.45 -0.71
CA GLU A 13 -10.54 -13.59 0.19
C GLU A 13 -10.84 -13.14 1.63
N ASP A 14 -10.18 -12.07 2.07
CA ASP A 14 -10.24 -11.54 3.44
C ASP A 14 -11.49 -10.69 3.69
N TYR A 15 -12.01 -10.03 2.65
CA TYR A 15 -13.15 -9.12 2.70
C TYR A 15 -14.26 -9.55 1.75
N THR A 16 -15.49 -9.58 2.27
CA THR A 16 -16.68 -9.83 1.45
C THR A 16 -17.08 -8.59 0.65
N GLU A 17 -17.90 -8.76 -0.39
CA GLU A 17 -18.45 -7.65 -1.18
C GLU A 17 -19.17 -6.60 -0.30
N GLU A 18 -19.89 -7.04 0.73
CA GLU A 18 -20.58 -6.14 1.66
C GLU A 18 -19.61 -5.33 2.52
N GLU A 19 -18.49 -5.94 2.95
CA GLU A 19 -17.44 -5.23 3.67
C GLU A 19 -16.75 -4.20 2.76
N PHE A 20 -16.59 -4.49 1.47
CA PHE A 20 -16.13 -3.51 0.49
C PHE A 20 -17.11 -2.36 0.31
N LYS A 21 -18.42 -2.63 0.20
CA LYS A 21 -19.46 -1.59 0.17
C LYS A 21 -19.42 -0.73 1.41
N GLN A 22 -19.20 -1.33 2.58
CA GLN A 22 -19.06 -0.57 3.82
C GLN A 22 -17.78 0.29 3.82
N MET A 23 -16.65 -0.23 3.34
CA MET A 23 -15.42 0.55 3.19
C MET A 23 -15.60 1.73 2.23
N ASP A 24 -16.37 1.56 1.17
CA ASP A 24 -16.69 2.63 0.21
C ASP A 24 -17.40 3.81 0.88
N THR A 25 -18.26 3.54 1.87
CA THR A 25 -18.90 4.61 2.67
C THR A 25 -17.93 5.41 3.55
N PHE A 26 -16.72 4.90 3.78
CA PHE A 26 -15.69 5.62 4.52
C PHE A 26 -14.89 6.55 3.63
N ILE A 27 -14.85 6.27 2.32
CA ILE A 27 -14.04 6.99 1.36
C ILE A 27 -14.63 8.37 1.10
N ASP A 28 -13.75 9.37 1.10
CA ASP A 28 -14.06 10.75 0.77
C ASP A 28 -13.11 11.22 -0.33
N HIS A 29 -13.59 11.14 -1.58
CA HIS A 29 -12.82 11.52 -2.77
C HIS A 29 -12.50 13.01 -2.85
N ASP A 30 -13.23 13.88 -2.15
CA ASP A 30 -12.93 15.31 -2.13
C ASP A 30 -11.60 15.60 -1.42
N ARG A 31 -11.10 14.66 -0.60
CA ARG A 31 -9.76 14.75 0.00
C ARG A 31 -8.65 14.75 -1.04
N ASP A 32 -8.88 14.25 -2.26
CA ASP A 32 -7.91 14.37 -3.36
C ASP A 32 -7.65 15.84 -3.75
N MET A 33 -8.58 16.74 -3.46
CA MET A 33 -8.43 18.18 -3.72
C MET A 33 -7.60 18.90 -2.65
N THR A 34 -7.27 18.22 -1.55
CA THR A 34 -6.44 18.79 -0.47
C THR A 34 -4.94 18.66 -0.73
N PHE A 35 -4.54 17.92 -1.76
CA PHE A 35 -3.15 17.73 -2.12
C PHE A 35 -2.55 18.99 -2.76
N SER A 36 -1.32 19.32 -2.36
CA SER A 36 -0.49 20.25 -3.13
C SER A 36 -0.02 19.60 -4.43
N TYR A 37 0.33 20.41 -5.43
CA TYR A 37 0.87 19.94 -6.71
C TYR A 37 2.08 19.00 -6.53
N ALA A 38 3.00 19.32 -5.62
CA ALA A 38 4.17 18.50 -5.34
C ALA A 38 3.78 17.11 -4.78
N ALA A 39 2.75 17.05 -3.93
CA ALA A 39 2.25 15.79 -3.38
C ALA A 39 1.59 14.93 -4.48
N VAL A 40 0.79 15.54 -5.36
CA VAL A 40 0.21 14.85 -6.53
C VAL A 40 1.31 14.27 -7.41
N LYS A 41 2.40 15.01 -7.65
CA LYS A 41 3.53 14.51 -8.44
C LYS A 41 4.28 13.35 -7.79
N GLN A 42 4.39 13.32 -6.46
CA GLN A 42 4.93 12.14 -5.77
C GLN A 42 3.99 10.94 -5.86
N LEU A 43 2.68 11.15 -5.70
CA LEU A 43 1.68 10.09 -5.84
C LEU A 43 1.73 9.47 -7.24
N GLU A 44 1.62 10.30 -8.27
CA GLU A 44 1.71 9.92 -9.68
C GLU A 44 3.04 9.20 -9.99
N GLY A 45 4.16 9.76 -9.53
CA GLY A 45 5.48 9.25 -9.88
C GLY A 45 5.88 7.97 -9.15
N LYS A 46 5.42 7.75 -7.91
CA LYS A 46 5.99 6.70 -7.04
C LYS A 46 4.98 5.81 -6.34
N TYR A 47 3.79 6.30 -6.03
CA TYR A 47 2.91 5.62 -5.07
C TYR A 47 1.70 4.96 -5.71
N LEU A 48 1.11 5.57 -6.74
CA LEU A 48 -0.03 4.99 -7.43
C LEU A 48 0.40 3.78 -8.26
N VAL A 49 -0.42 2.73 -8.19
CA VAL A 49 -0.28 1.52 -9.00
C VAL A 49 -0.39 1.91 -10.47
N GLN A 50 0.68 1.63 -11.19
CA GLN A 50 0.86 2.08 -12.56
C GLN A 50 1.64 1.05 -13.38
N ASN A 51 1.48 1.12 -14.69
CA ASN A 51 2.35 0.43 -15.62
C ASN A 51 3.54 1.34 -15.95
N ARG A 52 4.73 0.94 -15.51
CA ARG A 52 5.97 1.72 -15.71
C ARG A 52 6.41 1.82 -17.17
N VAL A 53 5.92 0.94 -18.04
CA VAL A 53 6.25 0.93 -19.48
C VAL A 53 5.29 1.82 -20.26
N THR A 54 3.99 1.70 -20.02
CA THR A 54 2.98 2.47 -20.77
C THR A 54 2.65 3.83 -20.14
N GLY A 55 3.01 4.03 -18.87
CA GLY A 55 2.66 5.22 -18.08
C GLY A 55 1.20 5.23 -17.60
N GLU A 56 0.45 4.15 -17.81
CA GLU A 56 -0.95 4.07 -17.41
C GLU A 56 -1.09 3.97 -15.88
N ILE A 57 -1.91 4.82 -15.30
CA ILE A 57 -2.21 4.88 -13.86
C ILE A 57 -3.56 4.21 -13.62
N TYR A 58 -3.63 3.31 -12.64
CA TYR A 58 -4.80 2.44 -12.45
C TYR A 58 -5.68 2.79 -11.24
N GLU A 59 -5.28 3.76 -10.41
CA GLU A 59 -5.99 4.09 -9.17
C GLU A 59 -5.83 5.55 -8.75
N SER A 60 -6.68 6.00 -7.82
CA SER A 60 -6.60 7.31 -7.16
C SER A 60 -6.00 7.20 -5.75
N ALA A 61 -5.68 8.34 -5.14
CA ALA A 61 -5.04 8.36 -3.83
C ALA A 61 -5.94 7.82 -2.71
N GLN A 62 -7.26 8.04 -2.78
CA GLN A 62 -8.16 7.48 -1.77
C GLN A 62 -8.22 5.95 -1.79
N PHE A 63 -8.21 5.33 -2.98
CA PHE A 63 -8.14 3.86 -3.08
C PHE A 63 -6.82 3.32 -2.54
N LEU A 64 -5.71 4.03 -2.75
CA LEU A 64 -4.44 3.70 -2.13
C LEU A 64 -4.59 3.67 -0.59
N TYR A 65 -5.13 4.71 0.04
CA TYR A 65 -5.21 4.77 1.49
C TYR A 65 -6.14 3.72 2.10
N ILE A 66 -7.34 3.53 1.54
CA ILE A 66 -8.30 2.59 2.09
C ILE A 66 -7.82 1.15 1.93
N LEU A 67 -7.16 0.82 0.81
CA LEU A 67 -6.64 -0.53 0.58
C LEU A 67 -5.38 -0.80 1.39
N VAL A 68 -4.52 0.20 1.63
CA VAL A 68 -3.43 0.06 2.60
C VAL A 68 -3.98 -0.23 4.00
N ALA A 69 -5.03 0.48 4.43
CA ALA A 69 -5.70 0.19 5.69
C ALA A 69 -6.29 -1.23 5.71
N ALA A 70 -7.00 -1.63 4.66
CA ALA A 70 -7.60 -2.96 4.55
C ALA A 70 -6.55 -4.08 4.62
N CYS A 71 -5.43 -3.96 3.91
CA CYS A 71 -4.36 -4.96 3.94
C CYS A 71 -3.66 -5.03 5.30
N LEU A 72 -3.37 -3.88 5.95
CA LEU A 72 -2.68 -3.87 7.25
C LEU A 72 -3.51 -4.48 8.38
N PHE A 73 -4.83 -4.36 8.30
CA PHE A 73 -5.75 -4.85 9.33
C PHE A 73 -6.55 -6.09 8.89
N SER A 74 -6.20 -6.76 7.78
CA SER A 74 -6.99 -7.87 7.24
C SER A 74 -7.18 -9.02 8.22
N ASN A 75 -6.16 -9.30 9.05
CA ASN A 75 -6.16 -10.37 10.06
C ASN A 75 -6.81 -10.00 11.39
N TYR A 76 -7.41 -8.80 11.53
CA TYR A 76 -8.10 -8.42 12.77
C TYR A 76 -9.47 -9.10 12.91
N PRO A 77 -9.98 -9.29 14.14
CA PRO A 77 -11.33 -9.82 14.36
C PRO A 77 -12.39 -8.99 13.65
N ARG A 78 -13.35 -9.64 12.97
CA ARG A 78 -14.36 -8.98 12.12
C ARG A 78 -15.16 -7.91 12.85
N GLU A 79 -15.37 -8.08 14.16
CA GLU A 79 -16.10 -7.16 15.03
C GLU A 79 -15.42 -5.79 15.15
N THR A 80 -14.09 -5.74 15.01
CA THR A 80 -13.28 -4.53 15.21
C THR A 80 -12.52 -4.11 13.96
N ARG A 81 -12.31 -5.02 13.01
CA ARG A 81 -11.50 -4.82 11.81
C ARG A 81 -11.87 -3.57 11.04
N LEU A 82 -13.15 -3.41 10.66
CA LEU A 82 -13.58 -2.26 9.86
C LEU A 82 -13.54 -0.94 10.63
N GLN A 83 -13.65 -0.98 11.96
CA GLN A 83 -13.44 0.20 12.80
C GLN A 83 -11.99 0.67 12.74
N TYR A 84 -11.02 -0.25 12.78
CA TYR A 84 -9.60 0.06 12.62
C TYR A 84 -9.28 0.56 11.21
N VAL A 85 -9.81 -0.11 10.18
CA VAL A 85 -9.65 0.30 8.77
C VAL A 85 -10.11 1.75 8.60
N LYS A 86 -11.32 2.10 9.07
CA LYS A 86 -11.83 3.47 8.97
C LYS A 86 -10.94 4.48 9.71
N ARG A 87 -10.60 4.20 10.98
CA ARG A 87 -9.79 5.11 11.80
C ARG A 87 -8.42 5.35 11.19
N PHE A 88 -7.80 4.30 10.66
CA PHE A 88 -6.50 4.39 10.02
C PHE A 88 -6.59 5.16 8.70
N TYR A 89 -7.57 4.83 7.85
CA TYR A 89 -7.87 5.58 6.62
C TYR A 89 -8.02 7.07 6.89
N ASP A 90 -8.83 7.45 7.88
CA ASP A 90 -9.02 8.85 8.25
C ASP A 90 -7.72 9.51 8.70
N ALA A 91 -6.86 8.81 9.45
CA ALA A 91 -5.59 9.35 9.91
C ALA A 91 -4.59 9.60 8.77
N VAL A 92 -4.47 8.66 7.82
CA VAL A 92 -3.50 8.78 6.71
C VAL A 92 -4.00 9.70 5.60
N SER A 93 -5.28 9.65 5.24
CA SER A 93 -5.86 10.50 4.19
C SER A 93 -6.00 11.96 4.59
N THR A 94 -5.96 12.27 5.90
CA THR A 94 -5.91 13.65 6.43
C THR A 94 -4.51 14.04 6.92
N PHE A 95 -3.47 13.30 6.52
CA PHE A 95 -2.06 13.59 6.80
C PHE A 95 -1.67 13.65 8.28
N LYS A 96 -2.46 13.06 9.19
CA LYS A 96 -2.07 12.93 10.60
C LYS A 96 -0.95 11.92 10.80
N ILE A 97 -0.87 10.93 9.92
CA ILE A 97 0.17 9.90 9.89
C ILE A 97 0.77 9.85 8.48
N SER A 98 2.10 9.92 8.40
CA SER A 98 2.83 9.72 7.15
C SER A 98 3.33 8.28 7.07
N LEU A 99 3.18 7.65 5.90
CA LEU A 99 3.64 6.29 5.65
C LEU A 99 4.92 6.30 4.79
N PRO A 100 5.85 5.35 5.01
CA PRO A 100 7.05 5.23 4.19
C PRO A 100 6.70 4.73 2.77
N THR A 101 7.54 5.09 1.81
CA THR A 101 7.34 4.79 0.38
C THR A 101 7.01 3.32 0.07
N PRO A 102 7.70 2.30 0.62
CA PRO A 102 7.41 0.90 0.28
C PRO A 102 6.00 0.46 0.69
N ILE A 103 5.49 1.02 1.79
CA ILE A 103 4.12 0.75 2.25
C ILE A 103 3.11 1.39 1.29
N MET A 104 3.33 2.66 0.95
CA MET A 104 2.44 3.43 0.06
C MET A 104 2.36 2.82 -1.35
N SER A 105 3.47 2.33 -1.90
CA SER A 105 3.52 1.77 -3.25
C SER A 105 3.14 0.28 -3.31
N GLY A 106 3.33 -0.48 -2.23
CA GLY A 106 3.38 -1.94 -2.29
C GLY A 106 2.26 -2.69 -1.57
N VAL A 107 1.72 -2.19 -0.45
CA VAL A 107 1.00 -3.06 0.50
C VAL A 107 -0.26 -3.75 -0.05
N ARG A 108 -0.90 -3.16 -1.07
CA ARG A 108 -2.08 -3.71 -1.76
C ARG A 108 -1.77 -4.51 -3.03
N THR A 109 -0.50 -4.56 -3.45
CA THR A 109 -0.05 -5.25 -4.66
C THR A 109 0.47 -6.65 -4.31
N PRO A 110 0.69 -7.53 -5.30
CA PRO A 110 1.23 -8.88 -5.07
C PRO A 110 2.65 -8.90 -4.46
N THR A 111 3.35 -7.76 -4.43
CA THR A 111 4.68 -7.65 -3.84
C THR A 111 4.57 -7.62 -2.32
N ARG A 112 5.34 -8.46 -1.62
CA ARG A 112 5.37 -8.53 -0.13
C ARG A 112 6.63 -7.96 0.51
N GLN A 113 7.47 -7.27 -0.27
CA GLN A 113 8.68 -6.62 0.23
C GLN A 113 8.38 -5.18 0.64
N PHE A 114 8.15 -4.96 1.93
CA PHE A 114 7.87 -3.62 2.50
C PHE A 114 8.98 -3.11 3.43
N SER A 115 10.02 -3.90 3.65
CA SER A 115 11.18 -3.52 4.44
C SER A 115 11.92 -2.37 3.77
N SER A 116 12.03 -1.24 4.46
CA SER A 116 12.78 -0.06 3.98
C SER A 116 14.23 -0.03 4.50
N CYS A 117 14.54 -0.83 5.53
CA CYS A 117 15.87 -0.95 6.10
C CYS A 117 16.17 -2.42 6.36
N VAL A 118 17.27 -2.92 5.81
CA VAL A 118 17.81 -4.26 6.07
C VAL A 118 19.21 -4.06 6.62
N LEU A 119 19.50 -4.63 7.79
CA LEU A 119 20.86 -4.69 8.34
C LEU A 119 21.40 -6.09 8.07
N ILE A 120 22.50 -6.18 7.32
CA ILE A 120 23.18 -7.43 7.01
C ILE A 120 24.58 -7.35 7.65
N GLU A 121 24.90 -8.32 8.49
CA GLU A 121 26.22 -8.47 9.11
C GLU A 121 27.03 -9.46 8.26
N CYS A 122 28.24 -9.08 7.86
CA CYS A 122 29.11 -9.89 6.99
C CYS A 122 30.25 -10.50 7.82
N GLY A 123 30.41 -11.82 7.75
CA GLY A 123 31.54 -12.55 8.32
C GLY A 123 32.74 -12.64 7.36
N ASP A 124 33.92 -12.96 7.90
CA ASP A 124 35.17 -13.05 7.13
C ASP A 124 35.34 -14.43 6.47
N SER A 125 34.47 -14.75 5.51
CA SER A 125 34.59 -15.93 4.65
C SER A 125 34.19 -15.59 3.22
N LEU A 126 34.78 -16.27 2.22
CA LEU A 126 34.46 -16.03 0.81
C LEU A 126 32.97 -16.24 0.51
N ASP A 127 32.31 -17.18 1.21
CA ASP A 127 30.89 -17.43 1.06
C ASP A 127 30.04 -16.28 1.62
N SER A 128 30.43 -15.71 2.76
CA SER A 128 29.74 -14.56 3.37
C SER A 128 29.95 -13.28 2.55
N ILE A 129 31.13 -13.11 1.94
CA ILE A 129 31.43 -11.98 1.05
C ILE A 129 30.67 -12.13 -0.28
N SER A 130 30.61 -13.34 -0.85
CA SER A 130 29.88 -13.60 -2.09
C SER A 130 28.37 -13.41 -1.92
N ALA A 131 27.80 -13.76 -0.76
CA ALA A 131 26.41 -13.47 -0.43
C ALA A 131 26.11 -11.97 -0.34
N HIS A 132 27.12 -11.12 -0.11
CA HIS A 132 27.01 -9.66 -0.09
C HIS A 132 27.08 -9.03 -1.49
N GLU A 133 27.85 -9.60 -2.42
CA GLU A 133 28.04 -9.04 -3.77
C GLU A 133 26.87 -9.33 -4.74
N VAL A 134 25.98 -10.28 -4.41
CA VAL A 134 24.92 -10.75 -5.32
C VAL A 134 23.67 -9.83 -5.35
N GLU A 135 23.55 -8.85 -4.45
CA GLU A 135 22.38 -7.95 -4.38
C GLU A 135 22.58 -6.55 -5.01
N HIS A 136 23.67 -6.31 -5.75
CA HIS A 136 23.88 -5.05 -6.50
C HIS A 136 23.39 -5.08 -7.96
#